data_AF-A0AAD4P325-F1
#
_entry.id   AF-A0AAD4P325-F1
#
_cell.length_a   1.000
_cell.length_b   1.000
_cell.length_c   1.000
_cell.angle_alpha   90.00
_cell.angle_beta   90.00
_cell.angle_gamma   90.00
#
_symmetry.space_group_name_H-M   'P 1'
#
loop_
_entity.id
_entity.type
_entity.pdbx_description
1 polymer ?
#
loop_
_entity_poly.entity_id
_entity_poly.type
_entity_poly.pdbx_seq_one_letter_code
_entity_poly.pdbx_strand_id
1 'polypeptide(L)'
;MRSAAFSGNSDEFQVRIEPDFDDKVTGLRKQVRRLRDNLLMREGKEMGSVLYTYRSCVKALPQLPDSMKQSQADLYLETYQVLDLEMSRLREIQRWQASASSKMIILIQLAADMQRFSRPERRINGPTITHLWSMLKLLDVLVQLDHLKNAKASIPNDLSWYKRTFTQVSVQWQDTDSMREELDDLQ
;
A
#
# COMPACT_ATOMS: atom_id res chain seq x y z
N MET A 1 72.87 -24.99 26.34
CA MET A 1 71.51 -25.55 26.23
C MET A 1 70.51 -24.47 26.65
N ARG A 2 69.64 -24.02 25.73
CA ARG A 2 68.58 -23.02 25.96
C ARG A 2 67.27 -23.73 26.34
N SER A 3 66.50 -23.17 27.26
CA SER A 3 65.07 -23.47 27.51
C SER A 3 64.53 -22.44 28.53
N ALA A 4 63.36 -21.83 28.46
CA ALA A 4 62.38 -21.57 27.39
C ALA A 4 61.61 -20.32 27.85
N ALA A 5 61.34 -19.41 26.92
CA ALA A 5 60.58 -18.19 27.20
C ALA A 5 59.07 -18.49 27.16
N PHE A 6 58.37 -17.84 28.08
CA PHE A 6 56.93 -17.72 28.19
C PHE A 6 56.37 -17.05 26.92
N SER A 7 55.47 -17.70 26.17
CA SER A 7 54.61 -17.02 25.21
C SER A 7 53.20 -17.62 25.27
N GLY A 8 52.30 -16.90 25.93
CA GLY A 8 50.87 -17.15 25.80
C GLY A 8 50.42 -16.72 24.41
N ASN A 9 49.95 -17.67 23.61
CA ASN A 9 49.19 -17.38 22.40
C ASN A 9 47.70 -17.58 22.74
N SER A 10 47.06 -16.47 23.11
CA SER A 10 45.61 -16.37 23.02
C SER A 10 45.32 -15.98 21.57
N ASP A 11 45.15 -16.98 20.71
CA ASP A 11 44.66 -16.74 19.35
C ASP A 11 43.24 -16.18 19.46
N GLU A 12 43.15 -14.85 19.46
CA GLU A 12 41.96 -14.09 19.11
C GLU A 12 41.50 -14.59 17.73
N PHE A 13 40.51 -15.48 17.74
CA PHE A 13 39.65 -15.70 16.58
C PHE A 13 38.87 -14.41 16.33
N GLN A 14 39.52 -13.45 15.68
CA GLN A 14 38.87 -12.27 15.17
C GLN A 14 37.93 -12.73 14.06
N VAL A 15 36.67 -12.98 14.42
CA VAL A 15 35.58 -13.28 13.47
C VAL A 15 35.48 -12.05 12.57
N ARG A 16 36.13 -12.12 11.42
CA ARG A 16 36.08 -11.11 10.37
C ARG A 16 34.65 -11.08 9.86
N ILE A 17 33.84 -10.20 10.42
CA ILE A 17 32.49 -9.91 9.91
C ILE A 17 32.69 -9.31 8.52
N GLU A 18 32.18 -9.99 7.50
CA GLU A 18 32.24 -9.49 6.13
C GLU A 18 31.53 -8.12 6.05
N PRO A 19 32.18 -7.06 5.52
CA PRO A 19 31.65 -5.70 5.50
C PRO A 19 30.26 -5.57 4.86
N ASP A 20 30.00 -6.39 3.83
CA ASP A 20 28.72 -6.44 3.10
C ASP A 20 27.52 -6.86 3.97
N PHE A 21 27.77 -7.59 5.07
CA PHE A 21 26.70 -8.05 5.95
C PHE A 21 26.20 -6.95 6.90
N ASP A 22 27.10 -6.14 7.45
CA ASP A 22 26.77 -5.10 8.43
C ASP A 22 26.06 -3.90 7.76
N ASP A 23 26.43 -3.60 6.51
CA ASP A 23 25.73 -2.62 5.67
C ASP A 23 24.30 -3.07 5.33
N LYS A 24 24.10 -4.36 5.05
CA LYS A 24 22.75 -4.93 4.88
C LYS A 24 21.95 -4.79 6.17
N VAL A 25 22.45 -5.26 7.31
CA VAL A 25 21.73 -5.17 8.60
C VAL A 25 21.44 -3.72 9.01
N THR A 26 22.33 -2.79 8.73
CA THR A 26 22.13 -1.35 9.01
C THR A 26 21.09 -0.74 8.06
N GLY A 27 21.11 -1.10 6.78
CA GLY A 27 20.07 -0.75 5.81
C GLY A 27 18.69 -1.27 6.22
N LEU A 28 18.64 -2.49 6.75
CA LEU A 28 17.42 -3.15 7.22
C LEU A 28 16.85 -2.47 8.47
N ARG A 29 17.70 -2.11 9.45
CA ARG A 29 17.29 -1.30 10.61
C ARG A 29 16.75 0.07 10.20
N LYS A 30 17.32 0.67 9.14
CA LYS A 30 16.85 1.96 8.59
C LYS A 30 15.48 1.83 7.92
N GLN A 31 15.21 0.75 7.19
CA GLN A 31 13.89 0.46 6.62
C GLN A 31 12.82 0.23 7.69
N VAL A 32 13.12 -0.58 8.72
CA VAL A 32 12.21 -0.78 9.85
C VAL A 32 11.94 0.55 10.58
N ARG A 33 12.98 1.36 10.80
CA ARG A 33 12.81 2.64 11.50
C ARG A 33 11.87 3.58 10.74
N ARG A 34 11.88 3.57 9.41
CA ARG A 34 10.90 4.31 8.58
C ARG A 34 9.47 3.76 8.70
N LEU A 35 9.31 2.50 9.10
CA LEU A 35 8.00 1.85 9.28
C LEU A 35 7.48 1.96 10.73
N ARG A 36 8.36 2.32 11.67
CA ARG A 36 7.97 2.82 12.99
C ARG A 36 7.27 4.18 12.89
N ASP A 37 7.50 4.92 11.81
CA ASP A 37 6.87 6.22 11.62
C ASP A 37 5.35 6.04 11.53
N ASN A 38 4.65 6.70 12.44
CA ASN A 38 3.19 6.75 12.52
C ASN A 38 2.53 7.20 11.22
N LEU A 39 3.29 7.68 10.24
CA LEU A 39 2.82 8.16 8.94
C LEU A 39 2.06 7.09 8.18
N LEU A 40 2.62 5.90 7.95
CA LEU A 40 1.93 4.85 7.19
C LEU A 40 0.63 4.42 7.89
N MET A 41 0.64 4.37 9.22
CA MET A 41 -0.56 4.06 10.00
C MET A 41 -1.60 5.18 9.93
N ARG A 42 -1.15 6.44 9.92
CA ARG A 42 -2.01 7.61 9.82
C ARG A 42 -2.66 7.70 8.44
N GLU A 43 -1.87 7.56 7.37
CA GLU A 43 -2.35 7.49 5.99
C GLU A 43 -3.39 6.38 5.84
N GLY A 44 -3.11 5.17 6.34
CA GLY A 44 -4.07 4.06 6.26
C GLY A 44 -5.40 4.34 6.99
N LYS A 45 -5.36 5.06 8.11
CA LYS A 45 -6.57 5.52 8.82
C LYS A 45 -7.31 6.62 8.05
N GLU A 46 -6.58 7.52 7.39
CA GLU A 46 -7.15 8.55 6.51
C GLU A 46 -7.87 7.88 5.32
N MET A 47 -7.22 6.93 4.65
CA MET A 47 -7.83 6.12 3.58
C MET A 47 -9.08 5.39 4.08
N GLY A 48 -9.03 4.81 5.28
CA GLY A 48 -10.18 4.16 5.90
C GLY A 48 -11.33 5.12 6.19
N SER A 49 -11.01 6.35 6.59
CA SER A 49 -12.01 7.40 6.83
C SER A 49 -12.69 7.85 5.53
N VAL A 50 -11.94 7.96 4.43
CA VAL A 50 -12.48 8.25 3.10
C VAL A 50 -13.44 7.13 2.67
N LEU A 51 -13.04 5.87 2.77
CA LEU A 51 -13.92 4.74 2.43
C LEU A 51 -15.14 4.66 3.34
N TYR A 52 -14.96 4.88 4.65
CA TYR A 52 -16.06 4.85 5.61
C TYR A 52 -17.10 5.93 5.33
N THR A 53 -16.67 7.13 4.94
CA THR A 53 -17.56 8.26 4.64
C THR A 53 -18.06 8.28 3.19
N TYR A 54 -17.54 7.42 2.31
CA TYR A 54 -17.99 7.29 0.93
C TYR A 54 -19.51 7.03 0.85
N ARG A 55 -20.20 7.85 0.06
CA ARG A 55 -21.63 7.76 -0.27
C ARG A 55 -21.79 7.77 -1.79
N SER A 56 -22.83 7.08 -2.28
CA SER A 56 -23.06 6.98 -3.73
C SER A 56 -23.35 8.36 -4.35
N CYS A 57 -22.57 8.73 -5.35
CA CYS A 57 -22.79 9.90 -6.21
C CYS A 57 -24.01 9.70 -7.10
N VAL A 58 -24.18 8.48 -7.62
CA VAL A 58 -25.30 8.14 -8.53
C VAL A 58 -26.64 8.28 -7.85
N LYS A 59 -26.74 7.94 -6.56
CA LYS A 59 -27.99 8.10 -5.80
C LYS A 59 -28.44 9.55 -5.65
N ALA A 60 -27.55 10.52 -5.89
CA ALA A 60 -27.88 11.95 -5.85
C ALA A 60 -28.35 12.50 -7.22
N LEU A 61 -28.28 11.70 -8.29
CA LEU A 61 -28.60 12.17 -9.64
C LEU A 61 -30.13 12.30 -9.83
N PRO A 62 -30.60 13.36 -10.52
CA PRO A 62 -32.00 13.52 -10.87
C PRO A 62 -32.42 12.49 -11.92
N GLN A 63 -33.63 11.96 -11.81
CA GLN A 63 -34.24 11.16 -12.87
C GLN A 63 -34.88 12.09 -13.90
N LEU A 64 -34.34 12.10 -15.12
CA LEU A 64 -34.88 12.91 -16.22
C LEU A 64 -35.76 12.05 -17.14
N PRO A 65 -36.87 12.59 -17.65
CA PRO A 65 -37.69 11.92 -18.67
C PRO A 65 -37.00 11.92 -20.05
N ASP A 66 -37.25 10.87 -20.84
CA ASP A 66 -36.63 10.62 -22.15
C ASP A 66 -36.86 11.72 -23.20
N SER A 67 -37.81 12.63 -22.95
CA SER A 67 -38.11 13.79 -23.81
C SER A 67 -37.03 14.88 -23.76
N MET A 68 -36.12 14.88 -22.77
CA MET A 68 -35.10 15.93 -22.55
C MET A 68 -33.68 15.48 -22.94
N LYS A 69 -33.50 15.00 -24.18
CA LYS A 69 -32.23 14.41 -24.65
C LYS A 69 -31.01 15.34 -24.55
N GLN A 70 -31.16 16.64 -24.80
CA GLN A 70 -30.04 17.59 -24.69
C GLN A 70 -29.62 17.79 -23.23
N SER A 71 -30.57 18.05 -22.34
CA SER A 71 -30.31 18.18 -20.90
C SER A 71 -29.78 16.87 -20.28
N GLN A 72 -30.13 15.73 -20.88
CA GLN A 72 -29.60 14.43 -20.49
C GLN A 72 -28.12 14.27 -20.86
N ALA A 73 -27.69 14.76 -22.03
CA ALA A 73 -26.28 14.75 -22.44
C ALA A 73 -25.41 15.63 -21.51
N ASP A 74 -25.87 16.83 -21.18
CA ASP A 74 -25.19 17.73 -20.25
C ASP A 74 -25.11 17.11 -18.84
N LEU A 75 -26.20 16.48 -18.38
CA LEU A 75 -26.21 15.75 -17.12
C LEU A 75 -25.20 14.59 -17.11
N TYR A 76 -25.08 13.83 -18.20
CA TYR A 76 -24.11 12.73 -18.30
C TYR A 76 -22.67 13.23 -18.23
N LEU A 77 -22.38 14.38 -18.85
CA LEU A 77 -21.05 15.00 -18.81
C LEU A 77 -20.70 15.45 -17.38
N GLU A 78 -21.58 16.19 -16.72
CA GLU A 78 -21.40 16.63 -15.33
C GLU A 78 -21.28 15.44 -14.36
N THR A 79 -22.10 14.42 -14.56
CA THR A 79 -22.04 13.16 -13.79
C THR A 79 -20.69 12.49 -13.98
N TYR A 80 -20.18 12.41 -15.21
CA TYR A 80 -18.88 11.82 -15.50
C TYR A 80 -17.75 12.57 -14.78
N GLN A 81 -17.75 13.90 -14.81
CA GLN A 81 -16.72 14.71 -14.14
C GLN A 81 -16.69 14.48 -12.62
N VAL A 82 -17.85 14.41 -11.98
CA VAL A 82 -17.95 14.10 -10.55
C VAL A 82 -17.46 12.69 -10.27
N LEU A 83 -17.89 11.71 -11.07
CA LEU A 83 -17.49 10.33 -10.89
C LEU A 83 -15.99 10.13 -11.15
N ASP A 84 -15.37 10.80 -12.13
CA ASP A 84 -13.93 10.70 -12.38
C ASP A 84 -13.11 11.20 -11.18
N LEU A 85 -13.52 12.31 -10.56
CA LEU A 85 -12.88 12.80 -9.34
C LEU A 85 -12.95 11.76 -8.20
N GLU A 86 -14.12 11.13 -8.00
CA GLU A 86 -14.27 10.11 -6.98
C GLU A 86 -13.51 8.81 -7.34
N MET A 87 -13.47 8.41 -8.61
CA MET A 87 -12.66 7.27 -9.06
C MET A 87 -11.16 7.55 -8.86
N SER A 88 -10.72 8.78 -9.06
CA SER A 88 -9.34 9.20 -8.79
C SER A 88 -8.96 9.01 -7.30
N ARG A 89 -9.87 9.34 -6.37
CA ARG A 89 -9.67 9.07 -4.93
C ARG A 89 -9.63 7.58 -4.61
N LEU A 90 -10.48 6.77 -5.25
CA LEU A 90 -10.45 5.31 -5.09
C LEU A 90 -9.14 4.71 -5.62
N ARG A 91 -8.64 5.21 -6.77
CA ARG A 91 -7.31 4.84 -7.31
C ARG A 91 -6.19 5.17 -6.33
N GLU A 92 -6.25 6.32 -5.65
CA GLU A 92 -5.26 6.69 -4.63
C GLU A 92 -5.25 5.69 -3.47
N ILE A 93 -6.43 5.30 -2.97
CA ILE A 93 -6.56 4.28 -1.92
C ILE A 93 -5.98 2.94 -2.38
N GLN A 94 -6.27 2.51 -3.61
CA GLN A 94 -5.74 1.27 -4.19
C GLN A 94 -4.21 1.30 -4.33
N ARG A 95 -3.65 2.40 -4.84
CA ARG A 95 -2.19 2.59 -4.95
C ARG A 95 -1.53 2.57 -3.57
N TRP A 96 -2.16 3.22 -2.59
CA TRP A 96 -1.68 3.18 -1.21
C TRP A 96 -1.70 1.75 -0.65
N GLN A 97 -2.80 1.01 -0.84
CA GLN A 97 -2.95 -0.37 -0.40
C GLN A 97 -1.91 -1.30 -1.05
N ALA A 98 -1.64 -1.15 -2.35
CA ALA A 98 -0.59 -1.90 -3.05
C ALA A 98 0.79 -1.59 -2.45
N SER A 99 1.12 -0.31 -2.27
CA SER A 99 2.39 0.12 -1.66
C SER A 99 2.55 -0.40 -0.22
N ALA A 100 1.49 -0.33 0.58
CA ALA A 100 1.46 -0.82 1.95
C ALA A 100 1.65 -2.35 2.01
N SER A 101 1.01 -3.08 1.10
CA SER A 101 1.15 -4.54 0.99
C SER A 101 2.58 -4.93 0.59
N SER A 102 3.19 -4.26 -0.38
CA SER A 102 4.59 -4.48 -0.74
C SER A 102 5.54 -4.24 0.44
N LYS A 103 5.32 -3.14 1.20
CA LYS A 103 6.10 -2.84 2.41
C LYS A 103 5.93 -3.93 3.48
N MET A 104 4.70 -4.44 3.67
CA MET A 104 4.43 -5.55 4.59
C MET A 104 5.17 -6.82 4.19
N ILE A 105 5.17 -7.18 2.90
CA ILE A 105 5.89 -8.35 2.39
C ILE A 105 7.39 -8.22 2.66
N ILE A 106 7.98 -7.06 2.37
CA ILE A 106 9.40 -6.78 2.65
C ILE A 106 9.69 -6.90 4.15
N LEU A 107 8.81 -6.39 5.02
CA LEU A 107 8.96 -6.52 6.47
C LEU A 107 8.95 -7.97 6.95
N ILE A 108 8.05 -8.79 6.40
CA ILE A 108 7.95 -10.21 6.76
C ILE A 108 9.23 -10.96 6.32
N GLN A 109 9.67 -10.72 5.09
CA GLN A 109 10.92 -11.30 4.58
C GLN A 109 12.11 -10.90 5.46
N LEU A 110 12.18 -9.62 5.83
CA LEU A 110 13.21 -9.13 6.73
C LEU A 110 13.16 -9.80 8.11
N ALA A 111 11.98 -9.94 8.70
CA ALA A 111 11.84 -10.60 9.99
C ALA A 111 12.34 -12.06 9.93
N ALA A 112 12.04 -12.76 8.84
CA ALA A 112 12.50 -14.12 8.59
C ALA A 112 14.04 -14.18 8.45
N ASP A 113 14.64 -13.24 7.71
CA ASP A 113 16.09 -13.15 7.55
C ASP A 113 16.78 -12.83 8.88
N MET A 114 16.27 -11.86 9.65
CA MET A 114 16.77 -11.54 10.99
C MET A 114 16.71 -12.76 11.91
N GLN A 115 15.61 -13.51 11.86
CA GLN A 115 15.47 -14.74 12.63
C GLN A 115 16.47 -15.81 12.19
N ARG A 116 16.69 -15.98 10.89
CA ARG A 116 17.64 -16.94 10.31
C ARG A 116 19.10 -16.62 10.65
N PHE A 117 19.45 -15.34 10.74
CA PHE A 117 20.81 -14.88 11.06
C PHE A 117 21.06 -14.64 12.55
N SER A 118 20.03 -14.80 13.40
CA SER A 118 20.15 -14.72 14.85
C SER A 118 20.96 -15.91 15.38
N ARG A 119 22.28 -15.75 15.50
CA ARG A 119 23.18 -16.72 16.15
C ARG A 119 23.72 -16.15 17.46
N PRO A 120 23.73 -16.94 18.56
CA PRO A 120 24.30 -16.50 19.84
C PRO A 120 25.74 -15.99 19.71
N GLU A 121 26.53 -16.60 18.83
CA GLU A 121 27.95 -16.29 18.62
C GLU A 121 28.16 -14.99 17.81
N ARG A 122 27.15 -14.53 17.05
CA ARG A 122 27.27 -13.37 16.17
C ARG A 122 26.69 -12.08 16.75
N ARG A 123 26.05 -12.13 17.93
CA ARG A 123 25.37 -10.98 18.59
C ARG A 123 24.39 -10.23 17.67
N ILE A 124 23.82 -10.91 16.68
CA ILE A 124 22.77 -10.35 15.81
C ILE A 124 21.45 -10.64 16.50
N ASN A 125 20.76 -9.58 16.92
CA ASN A 125 19.44 -9.71 17.51
C ASN A 125 18.43 -10.05 16.40
N GLY A 126 17.61 -11.08 16.64
CA GLY A 126 16.43 -11.37 15.83
C GLY A 126 15.40 -10.22 15.83
N PRO A 127 14.27 -10.39 15.12
CA PRO A 127 13.22 -9.38 15.08
C PRO A 127 12.72 -9.09 16.50
N THR A 128 12.66 -7.80 16.87
CA THR A 128 12.20 -7.42 18.21
C THR A 128 10.67 -7.38 18.28
N ILE A 129 10.11 -7.45 19.49
CA ILE A 129 8.67 -7.31 19.76
C ILE A 129 8.07 -6.08 19.06
N THR A 130 8.79 -4.95 19.04
CA THR A 130 8.33 -3.73 18.35
C THR A 130 8.18 -3.92 16.83
N HIS A 131 9.05 -4.71 16.19
CA HIS A 131 8.94 -5.00 14.75
C HIS A 131 7.65 -5.78 14.46
N LEU A 132 7.40 -6.82 15.25
CA LEU A 132 6.22 -7.67 15.13
C LEU A 132 4.93 -6.87 15.36
N TRP A 133 4.92 -5.99 16.37
CA TRP A 133 3.80 -5.09 16.62
C TRP A 133 3.52 -4.12 15.46
N SER A 134 4.56 -3.55 14.85
CA SER A 134 4.39 -2.69 13.67
C SER A 134 3.80 -3.44 12.48
N MET A 135 4.25 -4.69 12.23
CA MET A 135 3.69 -5.54 11.17
C MET A 135 2.23 -5.87 11.45
N LEU A 136 1.90 -6.24 12.68
CA LEU A 136 0.53 -6.57 13.07
C LEU A 136 -0.42 -5.37 12.89
N LYS A 137 0.01 -4.16 13.27
CA LYS A 137 -0.78 -2.93 13.07
C LYS A 137 -1.00 -2.62 11.59
N LEU A 138 0.01 -2.83 10.75
CA LEU A 138 -0.13 -2.63 9.30
C LEU A 138 -1.10 -3.63 8.69
N LEU A 139 -1.01 -4.90 9.10
CA LEU A 139 -1.94 -5.94 8.68
C LEU A 139 -3.38 -5.60 9.10
N ASP A 140 -3.57 -5.18 10.34
CA ASP A 140 -4.89 -4.77 10.87
C ASP A 140 -5.52 -3.65 10.02
N VAL A 141 -4.75 -2.60 9.69
CA VAL A 141 -5.22 -1.52 8.80
C VAL A 141 -5.60 -2.03 7.41
N LEU A 142 -4.78 -2.91 6.81
CA LEU A 142 -5.07 -3.48 5.49
C LEU A 142 -6.34 -4.32 5.50
N VAL A 143 -6.56 -5.14 6.53
CA VAL A 143 -7.76 -5.96 6.69
C VAL A 143 -9.01 -5.09 6.88
N GLN A 144 -8.92 -4.04 7.70
CA GLN A 144 -10.03 -3.10 7.91
C GLN A 144 -10.39 -2.36 6.61
N LEU A 145 -9.40 -1.95 5.82
CA LEU A 145 -9.63 -1.32 4.51
C LEU A 145 -10.34 -2.25 3.53
N ASP A 146 -9.89 -3.49 3.43
CA ASP A 146 -10.51 -4.46 2.52
C ASP A 146 -11.96 -4.77 2.95
N HIS A 147 -12.19 -4.93 4.25
CA HIS A 147 -13.52 -5.11 4.80
C HIS A 147 -14.44 -3.92 4.49
N LEU A 148 -13.98 -2.68 4.71
CA LEU A 148 -14.75 -1.47 4.42
C LEU A 148 -15.08 -1.34 2.93
N LYS A 149 -14.12 -1.61 2.04
CA LYS A 149 -14.34 -1.64 0.60
C LYS A 149 -15.45 -2.63 0.24
N ASN A 150 -15.36 -3.86 0.75
CA ASN A 150 -16.31 -4.94 0.45
C ASN A 150 -17.71 -4.66 1.03
N ALA A 151 -17.80 -3.92 2.14
CA ALA A 151 -19.07 -3.52 2.73
C ALA A 151 -19.81 -2.42 1.96
N LYS A 152 -19.13 -1.68 1.06
CA LYS A 152 -19.70 -0.53 0.34
C LYS A 152 -20.20 -0.91 -1.05
N ALA A 153 -21.43 -1.42 -1.12
CA ALA A 153 -22.12 -1.70 -2.39
C ALA A 153 -22.30 -0.45 -3.30
N SER A 154 -22.17 0.77 -2.77
CA SER A 154 -22.19 2.01 -3.57
C SER A 154 -21.00 2.12 -4.53
N ILE A 155 -19.82 1.60 -4.15
CA ILE A 155 -18.60 1.70 -4.96
C ILE A 155 -18.76 0.99 -6.33
N PRO A 156 -19.13 -0.31 -6.40
CA PRO A 156 -19.31 -0.97 -7.69
C PRO A 156 -20.48 -0.40 -8.50
N ASN A 157 -21.49 0.17 -7.85
CA ASN A 157 -22.61 0.83 -8.53
C ASN A 157 -22.16 2.13 -9.22
N ASP A 158 -21.41 2.97 -8.51
CA ASP A 158 -20.89 4.22 -9.04
C ASP A 158 -19.84 3.98 -10.13
N LEU A 159 -19.00 2.96 -9.97
CA LEU A 159 -18.07 2.51 -11.02
C LEU A 159 -18.82 2.06 -12.28
N SER A 160 -19.90 1.29 -12.13
CA SER A 160 -20.73 0.86 -13.27
C SER A 160 -21.33 2.05 -14.02
N TRP A 161 -21.75 3.08 -13.30
CA TRP A 161 -22.21 4.33 -13.90
C TRP A 161 -21.09 5.10 -14.58
N TYR A 162 -19.92 5.20 -13.96
CA TYR A 162 -18.74 5.83 -14.53
C TYR A 162 -18.38 5.22 -15.89
N LYS A 163 -18.36 3.89 -16.01
CA LYS A 163 -18.12 3.18 -17.29
C LYS A 163 -19.16 3.52 -18.36
N ARG A 164 -20.44 3.60 -17.97
CA ARG A 164 -21.55 3.94 -18.88
C ARG A 164 -21.45 5.39 -19.35
N THR A 165 -21.24 6.33 -18.44
CA THR A 165 -21.14 7.76 -18.76
C THR A 165 -19.88 8.04 -19.56
N PHE A 166 -18.76 7.38 -19.25
CA PHE A 166 -17.54 7.44 -20.04
C PHE A 166 -17.81 7.06 -21.49
N THR A 167 -18.45 5.92 -21.74
CA THR A 167 -18.77 5.49 -23.12
C THR A 167 -19.64 6.48 -23.89
N GLN A 168 -20.54 7.21 -23.21
CA GLN A 168 -21.41 8.22 -23.83
C GLN A 168 -20.65 9.52 -24.14
N VAL A 169 -19.76 9.94 -23.26
CA VAL A 169 -19.00 11.20 -23.38
C VAL A 169 -17.77 11.03 -24.28
N SER A 170 -17.11 9.87 -24.22
CA SER A 170 -15.85 9.59 -24.90
C SER A 170 -16.00 9.42 -26.41
N VAL A 171 -17.22 9.20 -26.93
CA VAL A 171 -17.49 9.21 -28.39
C VAL A 171 -17.11 10.56 -29.01
N GLN A 172 -17.07 11.63 -28.22
CA GLN A 172 -16.68 12.97 -28.67
C GLN A 172 -15.18 13.25 -28.53
N TRP A 173 -14.40 12.39 -27.85
CA TRP A 173 -13.01 12.66 -27.47
C TRP A 173 -12.04 11.82 -28.31
N GLN A 174 -10.92 12.41 -28.76
CA GLN A 174 -9.98 11.76 -29.69
C GLN A 174 -9.00 10.76 -29.03
N ASP A 175 -8.91 10.71 -27.69
CA ASP A 175 -7.84 10.01 -26.96
C ASP A 175 -8.38 8.92 -26.00
N THR A 176 -9.17 8.01 -26.55
CA THR A 176 -9.98 7.03 -25.78
C THR A 176 -9.17 5.86 -25.24
N ASP A 177 -8.01 5.55 -25.81
CA ASP A 177 -7.28 4.30 -25.55
C ASP A 177 -6.45 4.36 -24.26
N SER A 178 -5.82 5.49 -23.92
CA SER A 178 -5.10 5.66 -22.65
C SER A 178 -6.05 5.64 -21.43
N MET A 179 -7.28 6.13 -21.57
CA MET A 179 -8.26 6.14 -20.48
C MET A 179 -8.95 4.79 -20.26
N ARG A 180 -8.95 3.91 -21.28
CA ARG A 180 -9.48 2.54 -21.16
C ARG A 180 -8.54 1.65 -20.34
N GLU A 181 -7.24 1.80 -20.51
CA GLU A 181 -6.24 1.04 -19.75
C GLU A 181 -6.35 1.35 -18.24
N GLU A 182 -6.54 2.62 -17.86
CA GLU A 182 -6.77 3.03 -16.47
C GLU A 182 -8.09 2.50 -15.86
N LEU A 183 -9.07 2.15 -16.71
CA LEU A 183 -10.37 1.64 -16.28
C LEU A 183 -10.36 0.13 -16.00
N ASP A 184 -9.46 -0.60 -16.66
CA ASP A 184 -9.26 -2.04 -16.45
C ASP A 184 -8.44 -2.32 -15.19
N ASP A 185 -7.52 -1.42 -14.81
CA ASP A 185 -6.75 -1.48 -13.55
C ASP A 185 -7.60 -1.32 -12.27
N LEU A 186 -8.86 -0.90 -12.43
CA LEU A 186 -9.84 -0.71 -11.34
C LEU A 186 -10.69 -1.95 -11.05
N GLN A 187 -10.49 -3.07 -11.76
CA GLN A 187 -11.18 -4.36 -11.51
C GLN A 187 -10.54 -5.15 -10.36
#